data_AF-A0A8T3PRG6-F1
#
_entry.id   AF-A0A8T3PRG6-F1
#
_cell.length_a   1.000
_cell.length_b   1.000
_cell.length_c   1.000
_cell.angle_alpha   90.00
_cell.angle_beta   90.00
_cell.angle_gamma   90.00
#
_symmetry.space_group_name_H-M   'P 1'
#
loop_
_entity.id
_entity.type
_entity.pdbx_description
1 polymer ?
#
loop_
_entity_poly.entity_id
_entity_poly.type
_entity_poly.pdbx_seq_one_letter_code
_entity_poly.pdbx_strand_id
1 'polypeptide(L)'
;MRRKFTAEYKRSILEQADADRGEGAIGALLRREGLYSSHLSTWRRPARRRHAAALSAKKRGRKSNFNPLAPENARLRAENARLLRRLEQAETIIEVEKKVSTLLGISMSEAKPNGEKS
;
A
#
# COMPACT_ATOMS: atom_id res chain seq x y z
N MET A 1 18.93 -2.16 -19.63
CA MET A 1 19.33 -0.91 -18.92
C MET A 1 18.14 0.07 -18.93
N ARG A 2 17.68 0.61 -17.79
CA ARG A 2 16.58 1.60 -17.76
C ARG A 2 17.16 2.99 -17.53
N ARG A 3 16.97 3.92 -18.48
CA ARG A 3 17.40 5.33 -18.36
C ARG A 3 16.73 5.97 -17.15
N LYS A 4 17.52 6.52 -16.22
CA LYS A 4 17.03 7.25 -15.04
C LYS A 4 17.11 8.75 -15.33
N PHE A 5 15.99 9.44 -15.13
CA PHE A 5 15.90 10.90 -15.31
C PHE A 5 15.97 11.60 -13.96
N THR A 6 16.94 12.50 -13.79
CA THR A 6 17.10 13.33 -12.58
C THR A 6 15.94 14.33 -12.45
N ALA A 7 15.74 14.86 -11.24
CA ALA A 7 14.66 15.82 -10.99
C ALA A 7 14.88 17.15 -11.74
N GLU A 8 16.13 17.60 -11.82
CA GLU A 8 16.55 18.82 -12.53
C GLU A 8 16.32 18.69 -14.04
N TYR A 9 16.71 17.56 -14.62
CA TYR A 9 16.45 17.27 -16.04
C TYR A 9 14.96 17.33 -16.37
N LYS A 10 14.10 16.70 -15.54
CA LYS A 10 12.65 16.76 -15.74
C LYS A 10 12.10 18.18 -15.65
N ARG A 11 12.64 19.03 -14.77
CA ARG A 11 12.20 20.43 -14.62
C ARG A 11 12.59 21.27 -15.84
N SER A 12 13.86 21.19 -16.26
CA SER A 12 14.36 21.90 -17.44
C SER A 12 13.55 21.56 -18.71
N ILE A 13 13.21 20.28 -18.90
CA ILE A 13 12.41 19.84 -20.04
C ILE A 13 10.97 20.35 -19.96
N LEU A 14 10.37 20.41 -18.76
CA LEU A 14 9.03 20.98 -18.57
C LEU A 14 9.01 22.49 -18.83
N GLU A 15 10.03 23.23 -18.38
CA GLU A 15 10.16 24.67 -18.61
C GLU A 15 10.33 24.98 -20.10
N GLN A 16 11.18 24.23 -20.81
CA GLN A 16 11.32 24.34 -22.26
C GLN A 16 10.00 24.02 -22.99
N ALA A 17 9.30 22.96 -22.58
CA ALA A 17 8.01 22.58 -23.16
C ALA A 17 6.87 23.57 -22.85
N ASP A 18 6.99 24.37 -21.78
CA ASP A 18 6.02 25.41 -21.40
C ASP A 18 6.36 26.77 -22.06
N ALA A 19 7.65 27.03 -22.34
CA ALA A 19 8.13 28.20 -23.10
C ALA A 19 7.83 28.07 -24.60
N ASP A 20 7.98 26.86 -25.15
CA ASP A 20 7.73 26.57 -26.56
C ASP A 20 6.23 26.41 -26.85
N ARG A 21 5.53 27.53 -27.06
CA ARG A 21 4.11 27.55 -27.48
C ARG A 21 3.89 27.44 -28.99
N GLY A 22 4.96 27.28 -29.77
CA GLY A 22 4.88 27.12 -31.22
C GLY A 22 4.27 25.77 -31.61
N GLU A 23 3.43 25.77 -32.63
CA GLU A 23 2.80 24.56 -33.17
C GLU A 23 3.90 23.58 -33.65
N GLY A 24 4.05 22.44 -32.95
CA GLY A 24 5.07 21.43 -33.25
C GLY A 24 6.44 21.60 -32.57
N ALA A 25 6.72 22.73 -31.90
CA ALA A 25 7.99 22.96 -31.21
C ALA A 25 8.24 21.95 -30.06
N ILE A 26 7.20 21.66 -29.28
CA ILE A 26 7.22 20.62 -28.23
C ILE A 26 7.56 19.25 -28.83
N GLY A 27 7.02 18.93 -30.00
CA GLY A 27 7.30 17.67 -30.69
C GLY A 27 8.75 17.56 -31.17
N ALA A 28 9.36 18.68 -31.60
CA ALA A 28 10.77 18.74 -31.99
C ALA A 28 11.70 18.57 -30.77
N LEU A 29 11.40 19.25 -29.67
CA LEU A 29 12.08 19.10 -28.39
C LEU A 29 12.07 17.64 -27.90
N LEU A 30 10.89 17.00 -27.93
CA LEU A 30 10.75 15.62 -27.49
C LEU A 30 11.54 14.63 -28.36
N ARG A 31 11.59 14.83 -29.68
CA ARG A 31 12.40 13.99 -30.58
C ARG A 31 13.89 14.15 -30.34
N ARG A 32 14.37 15.37 -30.08
CA ARG A 32 15.79 15.64 -29.75
C ARG A 32 16.22 14.94 -28.46
N GLU A 33 15.33 14.89 -27.48
CA GLU A 33 15.61 14.34 -26.14
C GLU A 33 15.32 12.83 -26.02
N GLY A 34 14.74 12.24 -27.09
CA GLY A 34 14.29 10.85 -27.11
C GLY A 34 13.14 10.58 -26.13
N LEU A 35 12.25 11.56 -25.96
CA LEU A 35 11.13 11.54 -25.01
C LEU A 35 9.80 11.41 -25.76
N TYR A 36 8.83 10.79 -25.09
CA TYR A 36 7.45 10.70 -25.60
C TYR A 36 6.52 11.62 -24.82
N SER A 37 5.41 12.06 -25.42
CA SER A 37 4.41 12.95 -24.78
C SER A 37 3.89 12.42 -23.43
N SER A 38 3.83 11.09 -23.28
CA SER A 38 3.49 10.43 -22.01
C SER A 38 4.42 10.80 -20.85
N HIS A 39 5.70 11.10 -21.13
CA HIS A 39 6.67 11.54 -20.12
C HIS A 39 6.31 12.91 -19.57
N LEU A 40 5.95 13.86 -20.43
CA LEU A 40 5.51 15.20 -20.01
C LEU A 40 4.24 15.12 -19.17
N SER A 41 3.23 14.35 -19.63
CA SER A 41 1.99 14.12 -18.87
C SER A 41 2.26 13.50 -17.51
N THR A 42 3.18 12.54 -17.44
CA THR A 42 3.59 11.89 -16.19
C THR A 42 4.35 12.84 -15.26
N TRP A 43 5.18 13.74 -15.79
CA TRP A 43 5.98 14.68 -14.99
C TRP A 43 5.19 15.94 -14.57
N ARG A 44 4.22 16.38 -15.37
CA ARG A 44 3.31 17.50 -15.06
C ARG A 44 2.38 17.20 -13.87
N ARG A 45 1.93 15.95 -13.69
CA ARG A 45 1.03 15.54 -12.59
C ARG A 45 1.64 15.78 -11.19
N PRO A 46 2.88 15.31 -10.89
CA PRO A 46 3.56 15.64 -9.64
C PRO A 46 3.94 17.12 -9.51
N ALA A 47 4.30 17.79 -10.62
CA ALA A 47 4.66 19.21 -10.60
C ALA A 47 3.46 20.09 -10.21
N ARG A 48 2.27 19.86 -10.78
CA ARG A 48 1.03 20.54 -10.37
C ARG A 48 0.67 20.30 -8.90
N ARG A 49 0.85 19.07 -8.40
CA ARG A 49 0.65 18.77 -6.96
C ARG A 49 1.65 19.51 -6.07
N ARG A 50 2.89 19.70 -6.52
CA ARG A 50 3.91 20.49 -5.80
C ARG A 50 3.63 22.00 -5.85
N HIS A 51 3.22 22.55 -6.99
CA HIS A 51 2.83 23.96 -7.09
C HIS A 51 1.56 24.28 -6.29
N ALA A 52 0.55 23.41 -6.32
CA ALA A 52 -0.64 23.54 -5.47
C ALA A 52 -0.32 23.42 -3.98
N ALA A 53 0.65 22.58 -3.61
CA ALA A 53 1.15 22.47 -2.23
C ALA A 53 2.05 23.65 -1.81
N ALA A 54 2.69 24.36 -2.75
CA ALA A 54 3.50 25.54 -2.47
C ALA A 54 2.65 26.81 -2.29
N LEU A 55 1.53 26.92 -3.03
CA LEU A 55 0.56 28.01 -2.87
C LEU A 55 -0.32 27.85 -1.62
N SER A 56 -0.43 26.63 -1.08
CA SER A 56 -1.00 26.37 0.24
C SER A 56 0.14 26.39 1.26
N ALA A 57 0.51 27.58 1.73
CA ALA A 57 1.41 27.75 2.86
C ALA A 57 0.82 27.13 4.13
N LYS A 58 0.91 25.81 4.27
CA LYS A 58 0.57 25.10 5.51
C LYS A 58 1.82 24.39 5.99
N LYS A 59 2.48 25.03 6.94
CA LYS A 59 3.52 24.47 7.82
C LYS A 59 3.02 23.11 8.32
N ARG A 60 3.45 22.01 7.69
CA ARG A 60 3.18 20.65 8.15
C ARG A 60 4.51 20.04 8.51
N GLY A 61 4.65 19.69 9.79
CA GLY A 61 5.81 18.97 10.30
C GLY A 61 6.05 17.65 9.57
N ARG A 62 7.07 16.91 10.03
CA ARG A 62 7.54 15.60 9.54
C ARG A 62 6.46 14.87 8.75
N LYS A 63 6.71 14.63 7.45
CA LYS A 63 5.77 13.95 6.53
C LYS A 63 5.15 12.75 7.26
N SER A 64 3.88 12.88 7.63
CA SER A 64 3.15 11.76 8.18
C SER A 64 3.15 10.71 7.08
N ASN A 65 3.81 9.57 7.34
CA ASN A 65 3.67 8.36 6.56
C ASN A 65 2.22 7.90 6.73
N PHE A 66 1.29 8.59 6.06
CA PHE A 66 -0.11 8.19 6.00
C PHE A 66 -0.15 6.94 5.15
N ASN A 67 -0.03 5.80 5.82
CA ASN A 67 -0.24 4.50 5.19
C ASN A 67 -1.77 4.33 5.04
N PRO A 68 -2.31 4.36 3.81
CA PRO A 68 -3.74 4.19 3.59
C PRO A 68 -4.26 2.82 4.08
N LEU A 69 -3.37 1.87 4.35
CA LEU A 69 -3.68 0.54 4.88
C LEU A 69 -3.63 0.47 6.42
N ALA A 70 -3.25 1.54 7.12
CA ALA A 70 -3.17 1.57 8.58
C ALA A 70 -4.50 1.27 9.31
N PRO A 71 -5.66 1.85 8.92
CA PRO A 71 -6.93 1.55 9.57
C PRO A 71 -7.37 0.10 9.34
N GLU A 72 -7.13 -0.44 8.13
CA GLU A 72 -7.45 -1.82 7.80
C GLU A 72 -6.56 -2.81 8.55
N ASN A 73 -5.25 -2.53 8.65
CA ASN A 73 -4.33 -3.32 9.48
C ASN A 73 -4.73 -3.32 10.96
N ALA A 74 -5.22 -2.19 11.48
CA ALA A 74 -5.67 -2.12 12.87
C ALA A 74 -6.92 -2.99 13.10
N ARG A 75 -7.88 -2.97 12.17
CA ARG A 75 -9.06 -3.84 12.20
C ARG A 75 -8.68 -5.32 12.13
N LEU A 76 -7.87 -5.70 11.14
CA LEU A 76 -7.42 -7.09 10.96
C LEU A 76 -6.63 -7.61 12.17
N ARG A 77 -5.81 -6.76 12.81
CA ARG A 77 -5.10 -7.14 14.04
C ARG A 77 -6.04 -7.34 15.23
N ALA A 78 -7.05 -6.48 15.39
CA ALA A 78 -8.04 -6.63 16.45
C ALA A 78 -8.87 -7.92 16.27
N GLU A 79 -9.22 -8.24 15.02
CA GLU A 79 -9.94 -9.46 14.68
C GLU A 79 -9.10 -10.71 14.92
N ASN A 80 -7.83 -10.73 14.48
CA ASN A 80 -6.89 -11.81 14.78
C ASN A 80 -6.73 -12.03 16.29
N ALA A 81 -6.57 -10.96 17.07
CA ALA A 81 -6.46 -11.07 18.53
C ALA A 81 -7.75 -11.59 19.20
N ARG A 82 -8.92 -11.34 18.61
CA ARG A 82 -10.19 -11.90 19.08
C ARG A 82 -10.31 -13.38 18.74
N LEU A 83 -9.94 -13.76 17.51
CA LEU A 83 -9.98 -15.14 17.04
C LEU A 83 -9.01 -16.02 17.84
N LEU A 84 -7.80 -15.55 18.09
CA LEU A 84 -6.80 -16.28 18.91
C LEU A 84 -7.30 -16.54 20.33
N ARG A 85 -7.92 -15.55 21.00
CA ARG A 85 -8.50 -15.75 22.32
C ARG A 85 -9.63 -16.78 22.32
N ARG A 86 -10.45 -16.81 21.26
CA ARG A 86 -11.52 -17.81 21.14
C ARG A 86 -10.96 -19.20 20.92
N LEU A 87 -9.87 -19.31 20.16
CA LEU A 87 -9.16 -20.56 19.93
C LEU A 87 -8.55 -21.08 21.23
N GLU A 88 -7.83 -20.24 21.98
CA GLU A 88 -7.26 -20.58 23.29
C GLU A 88 -8.34 -21.05 24.29
N GLN A 89 -9.50 -20.38 24.31
CA GLN A 89 -10.62 -20.79 25.16
C GLN A 89 -11.18 -22.16 24.75
N ALA A 90 -11.31 -22.43 23.45
CA ALA A 90 -11.76 -23.73 22.95
C ALA A 90 -10.75 -24.84 23.27
N GLU A 91 -9.45 -24.58 23.10
CA GLU A 91 -8.38 -25.51 23.46
C GLU A 91 -8.38 -25.83 24.96
N THR A 92 -8.59 -24.83 25.80
CA THR A 92 -8.70 -25.02 27.26
C THR A 92 -9.90 -25.89 27.61
N ILE A 93 -11.05 -25.67 26.98
CA ILE A 93 -12.25 -26.51 27.19
C ILE A 93 -11.94 -27.96 26.80
N ILE A 94 -11.36 -28.18 25.62
CA ILE A 94 -10.97 -29.52 25.15
C ILE A 94 -9.98 -30.18 26.13
N GLU A 95 -9.03 -29.42 26.67
CA GLU A 95 -8.06 -29.93 27.63
C GLU A 95 -8.73 -30.35 28.95
N VAL A 96 -9.67 -29.54 29.46
CA VAL A 96 -10.45 -29.88 30.66
C VAL A 96 -11.31 -31.12 30.41
N GLU A 97 -12.01 -31.20 29.27
CA GLU A 97 -12.80 -32.37 28.88
C GLU A 97 -11.92 -33.63 28.83
N LYS A 98 -10.73 -33.55 28.22
CA LYS A 98 -9.77 -34.66 28.19
C LYS A 98 -9.33 -35.07 29.60
N LYS A 99 -8.96 -34.13 30.47
CA LYS A 99 -8.56 -34.43 31.86
C LYS A 99 -9.69 -35.10 32.65
N VAL A 100 -10.92 -34.59 32.55
CA VAL A 100 -12.09 -35.17 33.21
C VAL A 100 -12.39 -36.58 32.68
N SER A 101 -12.33 -36.77 31.36
CA SER A 101 -12.47 -38.07 30.69
C SER A 101 -11.42 -39.08 31.19
N THR A 102 -10.15 -38.69 31.30
CA THR A 102 -9.09 -39.56 31.83
C THR A 102 -9.30 -39.92 33.31
N LEU A 103 -9.74 -38.97 34.14
CA LEU A 103 -10.01 -39.20 35.57
C LEU A 103 -11.20 -40.15 35.77
N LEU A 104 -12.21 -40.07 34.91
CA LEU A 104 -13.41 -40.90 34.98
C LEU A 104 -13.29 -42.22 34.19
N GLY A 105 -12.17 -42.46 33.49
CA GLY A 105 -11.96 -43.66 32.69
C GLY A 105 -12.86 -43.77 31.45
N ILE A 106 -13.50 -42.66 31.04
CA ILE A 106 -14.41 -42.62 29.89
C ILE A 106 -13.57 -42.27 28.68
N SER A 107 -13.21 -43.21 27.80
CA SER A 107 -12.41 -42.87 26.61
C SER A 107 -13.22 -41.97 25.65
N MET A 108 -12.82 -40.71 25.45
CA MET A 108 -13.35 -39.91 24.36
C MET A 108 -12.79 -40.41 23.03
N SER A 109 -13.68 -40.88 22.15
CA SER A 109 -13.36 -41.23 20.76
C SER A 109 -13.01 -39.95 19.99
N GLU A 110 -11.82 -39.90 19.39
CA GLU A 110 -11.34 -38.75 18.62
C GLU A 110 -12.19 -38.52 17.36
N ALA A 111 -13.15 -37.61 17.42
CA ALA A 111 -13.84 -37.11 16.24
C ALA A 111 -12.91 -36.14 15.48
N LYS A 112 -12.29 -36.62 14.40
CA LYS A 112 -11.47 -35.81 13.48
C LYS A 112 -12.31 -34.64 12.92
N PRO A 113 -11.77 -33.40 12.88
CA PRO A 113 -12.47 -32.28 12.27
C PRO A 113 -12.54 -32.50 10.74
N ASN A 114 -13.75 -32.79 10.27
CA ASN A 114 -14.12 -32.84 8.86
C ASN A 114 -14.26 -31.40 8.35
N GLY A 115 -13.50 -31.01 7.32
CA GLY A 115 -13.58 -29.65 6.80
C GLY A 115 -12.66 -29.25 5.66
N GLU A 116 -12.24 -30.17 4.79
CA GLU A 116 -11.90 -29.79 3.40
C GLU A 116 -13.21 -29.68 2.61
N LYS A 117 -13.61 -28.47 2.22
CA LYS A 117 -14.52 -28.28 1.09
C LYS A 117 -14.07 -27.07 0.27
N SER A 118 -13.65 -27.40 -0.95
CA SER A 118 -13.73 -26.71 -2.25
C SER A 118 -13.58 -25.19 -2.32
#